data_AF-A2G811-F1
#
_entry.id   AF-A2G811-F1
#
_cell.length_a   1.000
_cell.length_b   1.000
_cell.length_c   1.000
_cell.angle_alpha   90.00
_cell.angle_beta   90.00
_cell.angle_gamma   90.00
#
_symmetry.space_group_name_H-M   'P 1'
#
loop_
_entity.id
_entity.type
_entity.pdbx_description
1 polymer ?
#
loop_
_entity_poly.entity_id
_entity_poly.type
_entity_poly.pdbx_seq_one_letter_code
_entity_poly.pdbx_strand_id
1 'polypeptide(L)'
;MLFLLALFAVSQQFSDVAMEENRWHIKKHLKHLVKPISHVVHKVTHSVTHALKKTIVRPIQRFVYHGSESIWKEAAKITNFDITNNEKNWQTDDLNKVTGDLANTFGLDSGKVQNFFNRAKFQQNSKQLFNKMDFGKLADRDHRFANLGATVVKVSKVDGGFSVIARQIAARATIEAKVITKTSSHHFFSGHTRTSASWRPLDGNELTDIYNECNNQISGQLNQYKTI
;
A
#
# COMPACT_ATOMS: atom_id res chain seq x y z
N MET A 1 6.70 16.34 -29.48
CA MET A 1 6.11 15.74 -28.27
C MET A 1 4.59 15.59 -28.47
N LEU A 2 4.21 14.73 -29.44
CA LEU A 2 2.82 14.64 -29.95
C LEU A 2 2.55 13.25 -30.58
N PHE A 3 3.24 12.20 -30.12
CA PHE A 3 3.21 10.86 -30.75
C PHE A 3 3.22 9.71 -29.74
N LEU A 4 2.68 9.93 -28.53
CA LEU A 4 2.69 8.93 -27.44
C LEU A 4 1.37 8.89 -26.66
N LEU A 5 0.26 9.23 -27.33
CA LEU A 5 -1.11 9.17 -26.77
C LEU A 5 -2.08 8.29 -27.59
N ALA A 6 -1.61 7.62 -28.64
CA ALA A 6 -2.45 6.81 -29.54
C ALA A 6 -2.46 5.29 -29.23
N LEU A 7 -1.81 4.83 -28.16
CA LEU A 7 -1.68 3.40 -27.84
C LEU A 7 -2.58 2.89 -26.70
N PHE A 8 -3.42 3.75 -26.11
CA PHE A 8 -4.32 3.36 -25.01
C PHE A 8 -5.82 3.32 -25.37
N ALA A 9 -6.18 3.50 -26.65
CA ALA A 9 -7.58 3.54 -27.09
C ALA A 9 -8.04 2.32 -27.92
N VAL A 10 -7.22 1.27 -28.09
CA VAL A 10 -7.54 0.12 -28.98
C VAL A 10 -7.77 -1.20 -28.21
N SER A 11 -7.60 -1.25 -26.89
CA SER A 11 -7.73 -2.52 -26.15
C SER A 11 -9.09 -2.76 -25.47
N GLN A 12 -10.08 -1.89 -25.64
CA GLN A 12 -11.40 -2.02 -24.99
C GLN A 12 -12.55 -2.47 -25.91
N GLN A 13 -12.26 -2.94 -27.13
CA GLN A 13 -13.31 -3.25 -28.12
C GLN A 13 -13.29 -4.72 -28.61
N PHE A 14 -12.70 -5.64 -27.85
CA PHE A 14 -12.60 -7.06 -28.21
C PHE A 14 -12.92 -8.04 -27.06
N SER A 15 -13.97 -7.77 -26.25
CA SER A 15 -14.49 -8.80 -25.32
C SER A 15 -15.98 -9.09 -25.39
N ASP A 16 -16.76 -8.41 -26.24
CA ASP A 16 -18.24 -8.51 -26.20
C ASP A 16 -18.87 -9.14 -27.46
N VAL A 17 -18.10 -9.83 -28.31
CA VAL A 17 -18.63 -10.43 -29.56
C VAL A 17 -18.48 -11.97 -29.63
N ALA A 18 -18.03 -12.64 -28.55
CA ALA A 18 -17.70 -14.07 -28.61
C ALA A 18 -18.49 -14.99 -27.66
N MET A 19 -19.67 -14.59 -27.18
CA MET A 19 -20.53 -15.50 -26.40
C MET A 19 -22.03 -15.30 -26.66
N GLU A 20 -22.48 -15.49 -27.90
CA GLU A 20 -23.93 -15.60 -28.18
C GLU A 20 -24.32 -16.53 -29.34
N GLU A 21 -23.48 -17.52 -29.69
CA GLU A 21 -23.84 -18.54 -30.69
C GLU A 21 -23.38 -19.93 -30.23
N ASN A 22 -24.14 -20.57 -29.34
CA ASN A 22 -24.14 -22.04 -29.18
C ASN A 22 -25.30 -22.57 -28.31
N ARG A 23 -26.44 -21.87 -28.32
CA ARG A 23 -27.73 -22.49 -28.02
C ARG A 23 -28.37 -22.76 -29.36
N TRP A 24 -29.04 -23.91 -29.49
CA TRP A 24 -29.66 -24.43 -30.71
C TRP A 24 -28.73 -25.31 -31.55
N HIS A 25 -28.56 -26.57 -31.17
CA HIS A 25 -28.59 -27.75 -32.04
C HIS A 25 -28.08 -28.95 -31.23
N ILE A 26 -29.00 -29.73 -30.64
CA ILE A 26 -28.95 -31.20 -30.41
C ILE A 26 -30.32 -31.54 -29.80
N LYS A 27 -31.35 -31.51 -30.64
CA LYS A 27 -32.69 -32.07 -30.39
C LYS A 27 -33.23 -32.55 -31.72
N LYS A 28 -32.72 -33.68 -32.20
CA LYS A 28 -33.40 -34.52 -33.19
C LYS A 28 -32.59 -35.79 -33.43
N HIS A 29 -33.33 -36.89 -33.64
CA HIS A 29 -32.89 -38.24 -33.99
C HIS A 29 -32.63 -39.20 -32.84
N LEU A 30 -33.71 -39.83 -32.36
CA LEU A 30 -33.91 -41.28 -32.52
C LEU A 30 -35.34 -41.64 -32.07
N LYS A 31 -36.28 -41.50 -33.02
CA LYS A 31 -37.57 -42.19 -32.97
C LYS A 31 -37.47 -43.45 -33.84
N HIS A 32 -38.16 -44.49 -33.39
CA HIS A 32 -38.51 -45.74 -34.09
C HIS A 32 -37.47 -46.85 -34.07
N LEU A 33 -37.71 -47.83 -33.20
CA LEU A 33 -37.94 -49.21 -33.64
C LEU A 33 -39.10 -49.80 -32.82
N VAL A 34 -39.90 -50.57 -33.56
CA VAL A 34 -41.27 -51.04 -33.32
C VAL A 34 -41.19 -52.51 -32.89
N LYS A 35 -42.05 -53.06 -32.01
CA LYS A 35 -43.23 -53.93 -32.30
C LYS A 35 -43.50 -54.85 -31.05
N PRO A 36 -44.54 -55.72 -30.98
CA PRO A 36 -45.80 -55.46 -30.28
C PRO A 36 -46.23 -56.53 -29.23
N ILE A 37 -47.32 -56.20 -28.51
CA ILE A 37 -48.43 -57.02 -27.97
C ILE A 37 -48.13 -58.37 -27.27
N SER A 38 -48.50 -58.47 -25.99
CA SER A 38 -49.35 -59.59 -25.52
C SER A 38 -50.28 -59.13 -24.39
N HIS A 39 -51.57 -59.44 -24.55
CA HIS A 39 -52.61 -59.28 -23.55
C HIS A 39 -52.50 -60.40 -22.52
N VAL A 40 -52.56 -60.06 -21.23
CA VAL A 40 -53.10 -60.96 -20.21
C VAL A 40 -54.00 -60.15 -19.28
N VAL A 41 -55.28 -60.51 -19.32
CA VAL A 41 -56.32 -60.05 -18.40
C VAL A 41 -56.15 -60.83 -17.09
N HIS A 42 -55.89 -60.14 -15.98
CA HIS A 42 -56.09 -60.73 -14.66
C HIS A 42 -56.95 -59.81 -13.78
N LYS A 43 -57.88 -60.49 -13.11
CA LYS A 43 -59.01 -59.99 -12.33
C LYS A 43 -58.61 -58.93 -11.29
N VAL A 44 -59.48 -57.92 -11.23
CA VAL A 44 -59.60 -56.96 -10.15
C VAL A 44 -60.03 -57.69 -8.88
N THR A 45 -59.15 -57.71 -7.87
CA THR A 45 -59.53 -57.87 -6.47
C THR A 45 -59.13 -56.58 -5.77
N HIS A 46 -60.10 -55.72 -5.45
CA HIS A 46 -59.86 -54.51 -4.67
C HIS A 46 -59.51 -54.90 -3.23
N SER A 47 -58.23 -54.82 -2.87
CA SER A 47 -57.83 -54.63 -1.49
C SER A 47 -57.87 -53.12 -1.22
N VAL A 48 -58.80 -52.70 -0.35
CA VAL A 48 -58.79 -51.35 0.22
C VAL A 48 -57.59 -51.28 1.16
N THR A 49 -56.43 -51.01 0.58
CA THR A 49 -55.26 -50.56 1.31
C THR A 49 -55.36 -49.04 1.34
N HIS A 50 -55.62 -48.47 2.51
CA HIS A 50 -55.44 -47.04 2.69
C HIS A 50 -54.00 -46.72 2.29
N ALA A 51 -53.82 -46.04 1.17
CA ALA A 51 -52.53 -45.53 0.75
C ALA A 51 -52.11 -44.52 1.81
N LEU A 52 -51.35 -44.97 2.82
CA LEU A 52 -50.58 -44.09 3.68
C LEU A 52 -49.70 -43.30 2.73
N LYS A 53 -50.11 -42.04 2.44
CA LYS A 53 -49.28 -41.06 1.77
C LYS A 53 -48.04 -40.94 2.64
N LYS A 54 -47.01 -41.73 2.34
CA LYS A 54 -45.67 -41.53 2.87
C LYS A 54 -45.29 -40.14 2.38
N THR A 55 -45.42 -39.15 3.26
CA THR A 55 -44.86 -37.83 3.03
C THR A 55 -43.38 -38.07 2.82
N ILE A 56 -42.93 -37.99 1.56
CA ILE A 56 -41.52 -38.13 1.22
C ILE A 56 -40.85 -36.87 1.76
N VAL A 57 -40.48 -36.89 3.03
CA VAL A 57 -39.63 -35.87 3.64
C VAL A 57 -38.26 -36.08 3.03
N ARG A 58 -37.97 -35.38 1.94
CA ARG A 58 -36.62 -35.32 1.40
C ARG A 58 -35.79 -34.52 2.39
N PRO A 59 -34.66 -35.05 2.91
CA PRO A 59 -33.76 -34.23 3.71
C PRO A 59 -33.31 -33.08 2.81
N ILE A 60 -33.66 -31.85 3.18
CA ILE A 60 -33.08 -30.66 2.57
C ILE A 60 -31.65 -30.64 3.07
N GLN A 61 -30.73 -31.20 2.28
CA GLN A 61 -29.30 -31.02 2.51
C GLN A 61 -28.98 -29.55 2.26
N ARG A 62 -29.03 -28.74 3.33
CA ARG A 62 -28.49 -27.39 3.30
C ARG A 62 -26.98 -27.52 3.34
N PHE A 63 -26.33 -27.40 2.18
CA PHE A 63 -24.88 -27.24 2.13
C PHE A 63 -24.55 -25.91 2.80
N VAL A 64 -23.97 -25.98 4.00
CA VAL A 64 -23.44 -24.81 4.70
C VAL A 64 -22.02 -24.59 4.18
N TYR A 65 -21.83 -23.48 3.47
CA TYR A 65 -20.51 -23.08 2.98
C TYR A 65 -19.69 -22.52 4.16
N HIS A 66 -18.52 -23.11 4.41
CA HIS A 66 -17.54 -22.57 5.35
C HIS A 66 -16.40 -21.94 4.55
N GLY A 67 -16.37 -20.60 4.48
CA GLY A 67 -15.17 -19.88 4.04
C GLY A 67 -14.19 -19.77 5.21
N SER A 68 -12.93 -20.14 5.00
CA SER A 68 -11.87 -19.89 5.98
C SER A 68 -11.16 -18.59 5.61
N GLU A 69 -11.15 -17.63 6.52
CA GLU A 69 -10.35 -16.41 6.41
C GLU A 69 -9.16 -16.51 7.36
N SER A 70 -7.96 -16.27 6.87
CA SER A 70 -6.77 -16.10 7.71
C SER A 70 -6.20 -14.70 7.51
N ILE A 71 -5.93 -14.03 8.63
CA ILE A 71 -5.39 -12.67 8.68
C ILE A 71 -4.11 -12.70 9.50
N TRP A 72 -3.02 -12.19 8.94
CA TRP A 72 -1.76 -12.02 9.68
C TRP A 72 -1.08 -10.72 9.33
N LYS A 73 -0.23 -10.25 10.25
CA LYS A 73 0.58 -9.04 10.09
C LYS A 73 2.00 -9.44 9.73
N GLU A 74 2.55 -8.84 8.69
CA GLU A 74 3.99 -8.92 8.45
C GLU A 74 4.72 -7.83 9.25
N ALA A 75 5.94 -8.11 9.70
CA ALA A 75 6.80 -7.12 10.33
C ALA A 75 7.14 -5.99 9.35
N ALA A 76 7.27 -4.77 9.85
CA ALA A 76 7.71 -3.66 9.02
C ALA A 76 9.14 -3.90 8.54
N LYS A 77 9.40 -3.63 7.27
CA LYS A 77 10.74 -3.72 6.69
C LYS A 77 11.01 -2.54 5.78
N ILE A 78 12.27 -2.15 5.69
CA ILE A 78 12.73 -1.12 4.76
C ILE A 78 13.23 -1.83 3.50
N THR A 79 12.65 -1.47 2.35
CA THR A 79 12.97 -2.09 1.06
C THR A 79 14.04 -1.33 0.30
N ASN A 80 14.12 -0.02 0.49
CA ASN A 80 15.09 0.83 -0.19
C ASN A 80 15.43 2.07 0.65
N PHE A 81 16.66 2.56 0.47
CA PHE A 81 17.14 3.84 0.97
C PHE A 81 17.58 4.72 -0.19
N ASP A 82 17.19 5.99 -0.12
CA ASP A 82 17.67 7.03 -1.00
C ASP A 82 18.26 8.14 -0.13
N ILE A 83 19.53 8.46 -0.36
CA ILE A 83 20.28 9.45 0.42
C ILE A 83 20.46 10.69 -0.44
N THR A 84 20.04 11.83 0.09
CA THR A 84 20.12 13.12 -0.58
C THR A 84 20.88 14.12 0.27
N ASN A 85 21.74 14.89 -0.36
CA ASN A 85 22.52 15.94 0.27
C ASN A 85 22.09 17.29 -0.29
N ASN A 86 21.97 18.29 0.58
CA ASN A 86 21.64 19.65 0.20
C ASN A 86 22.52 20.61 0.99
N GLU A 87 23.16 21.54 0.29
CA GLU A 87 24.15 22.45 0.86
C GLU A 87 23.86 23.87 0.38
N LYS A 88 23.78 24.82 1.31
CA LYS A 88 23.57 26.22 0.96
C LYS A 88 24.26 27.16 1.94
N ASN A 89 24.79 28.25 1.42
CA ASN A 89 25.47 29.29 2.17
C ASN A 89 24.77 30.63 1.92
N TRP A 90 24.72 31.47 2.94
CA TRP A 90 24.22 32.83 2.85
C TRP A 90 25.19 33.80 3.51
N GLN A 91 25.23 35.02 2.98
CA GLN A 91 25.81 36.18 3.63
C GLN A 91 24.69 37.21 3.77
N THR A 92 24.48 37.74 4.98
CA THR A 92 23.39 38.69 5.25
C THR A 92 23.78 39.67 6.35
N ASP A 93 23.22 40.86 6.30
CA ASP A 93 23.24 41.84 7.39
C ASP A 93 22.21 41.48 8.48
N ASP A 94 21.12 40.83 8.08
CA ASP A 94 20.01 40.45 8.96
C ASP A 94 19.61 38.97 8.79
N LEU A 95 19.66 38.23 9.90
CA LEU A 95 19.29 36.82 9.96
C LEU A 95 17.80 36.57 9.71
N ASN A 96 16.92 37.55 9.97
CA ASN A 96 15.48 37.38 9.75
C ASN A 96 15.15 37.18 8.26
N LYS A 97 15.87 37.84 7.36
CA LYS A 97 15.71 37.72 5.90
C LYS A 97 16.00 36.29 5.41
N VAL A 98 16.93 35.58 6.05
CA VAL A 98 17.37 34.23 5.66
C VAL A 98 16.48 33.14 6.28
N THR A 99 15.75 33.44 7.36
CA THR A 99 14.98 32.44 8.13
C THR A 99 13.97 31.69 7.26
N GLY A 100 13.20 32.41 6.44
CA GLY A 100 12.19 31.80 5.57
C GLY A 100 12.81 30.95 4.46
N ASP A 101 13.86 31.46 3.79
CA ASP A 101 14.55 30.72 2.72
C ASP A 101 15.23 29.46 3.26
N LEU A 102 15.89 29.54 4.42
CA LEU A 102 16.52 28.38 5.06
C LEU A 102 15.49 27.33 5.46
N ALA A 103 14.39 27.75 6.10
CA ALA A 103 13.33 26.84 6.53
C ALA A 103 12.68 26.15 5.33
N ASN A 104 12.40 26.88 4.24
CA ASN A 104 11.80 26.32 3.04
C ASN A 104 12.77 25.39 2.29
N THR A 105 14.04 25.80 2.13
CA THR A 105 15.07 25.02 1.42
C THR A 105 15.29 23.64 2.04
N PHE A 106 15.30 23.56 3.38
CA PHE A 106 15.58 22.32 4.11
C PHE A 106 14.34 21.68 4.75
N GLY A 107 13.15 22.24 4.52
CA GLY A 107 11.89 21.78 5.11
C GLY A 107 11.84 21.84 6.64
N LEU A 108 12.52 22.81 7.26
CA LEU A 108 12.58 23.00 8.72
C LEU A 108 11.40 23.84 9.25
N ASP A 109 11.19 23.76 10.56
CA ASP A 109 10.25 24.63 11.27
C ASP A 109 10.84 26.06 11.37
N SER A 110 10.20 27.01 10.69
CA SER A 110 10.62 28.41 10.67
C SER A 110 10.73 29.03 12.06
N GLY A 111 9.82 28.69 12.99
CA GLY A 111 9.86 29.21 14.36
C GLY A 111 11.08 28.70 15.13
N LYS A 112 11.47 27.43 14.94
CA LYS A 112 12.68 26.87 15.56
C LYS A 112 13.96 27.51 14.99
N VAL A 113 14.00 27.74 13.68
CA VAL A 113 15.12 28.44 13.02
C VAL A 113 15.21 29.88 13.51
N GLN A 114 14.09 30.59 13.58
CA GLN A 114 14.05 31.97 14.07
C GLN A 114 14.51 32.07 15.52
N ASN A 115 14.06 31.16 16.37
CA ASN A 115 14.49 31.09 17.77
C ASN A 115 16.00 30.84 17.89
N PHE A 116 16.57 29.99 17.03
CA PHE A 116 18.02 29.81 16.95
C PHE A 116 18.74 31.09 16.53
N PHE A 117 18.30 31.75 15.46
CA PHE A 117 18.90 32.99 14.98
C PHE A 117 18.80 34.15 15.97
N ASN A 118 17.69 34.24 16.71
CA ASN A 118 17.51 35.22 17.78
C ASN A 118 18.55 35.09 18.89
N ARG A 119 19.06 33.88 19.14
CA ARG A 119 20.19 33.65 20.06
C ARG A 119 21.53 33.85 19.37
N ALA A 120 21.68 33.35 18.14
CA ALA A 120 22.92 33.38 17.39
C ALA A 120 23.40 34.80 17.05
N LYS A 121 22.49 35.76 16.88
CA LYS A 121 22.85 37.16 16.53
C LYS A 121 23.76 37.85 17.56
N PHE A 122 23.77 37.38 18.80
CA PHE A 122 24.60 37.91 19.89
C PHE A 122 25.90 37.13 20.09
N GLN A 123 26.16 36.09 19.30
CA GLN A 123 27.33 35.22 19.43
C GLN A 123 28.25 35.40 18.21
N GLN A 124 29.56 35.24 18.41
CA GLN A 124 30.52 35.28 17.31
C GLN A 124 30.37 34.07 16.39
N ASN A 125 30.13 32.90 16.97
CA ASN A 125 29.88 31.65 16.27
C ASN A 125 28.76 30.89 17.00
N SER A 126 27.80 30.36 16.26
CA SER A 126 26.73 29.52 16.79
C SER A 126 26.46 28.36 15.85
N LYS A 127 26.13 27.18 16.38
CA LYS A 127 25.86 25.98 15.59
C LYS A 127 24.70 25.22 16.21
N GLN A 128 23.78 24.74 15.38
CA GLN A 128 22.68 23.89 15.81
C GLN A 128 22.39 22.80 14.77
N LEU A 129 22.10 21.60 15.27
CA LEU A 129 21.57 20.49 14.49
C LEU A 129 20.05 20.49 14.58
N PHE A 130 19.39 20.45 13.43
CA PHE A 130 17.95 20.28 13.30
C PHE A 130 17.67 18.91 12.70
N ASN A 131 16.97 18.06 13.45
CA ASN A 131 16.48 16.79 12.95
C ASN A 131 14.97 16.90 12.72
N LYS A 132 14.52 16.40 11.58
CA LYS A 132 13.10 16.28 11.24
C LYS A 132 12.87 14.91 10.63
N MET A 133 11.96 14.15 11.23
CA MET A 133 11.43 12.94 10.62
C MET A 133 10.00 13.22 10.18
N ASP A 134 9.68 12.81 8.96
CA ASP A 134 8.33 12.87 8.41
C ASP A 134 7.97 11.51 7.81
N PHE A 135 6.76 11.05 8.11
CA PHE A 135 6.19 9.85 7.49
C PHE A 135 5.23 10.33 6.42
N GLY A 136 5.73 10.33 5.18
CA GLY A 136 5.00 10.82 4.03
C GLY A 136 3.72 10.03 3.76
N LYS A 137 2.94 10.55 2.80
CA LYS A 137 1.74 9.87 2.32
C LYS A 137 2.08 8.55 1.62
N LEU A 138 1.07 7.69 1.50
CA LEU A 138 1.13 6.40 0.82
C LEU A 138 1.80 6.55 -0.56
N ALA A 139 2.91 5.83 -0.74
CA ALA A 139 3.62 5.72 -2.02
C ALA A 139 2.84 4.81 -2.97
N ASP A 140 2.31 3.73 -2.39
CA ASP A 140 1.51 2.70 -3.01
C ASP A 140 0.55 2.11 -1.94
N ARG A 141 -0.26 1.11 -2.31
CA ARG A 141 -1.23 0.44 -1.45
C ARG A 141 -0.65 -0.14 -0.15
N ASP A 142 0.62 -0.55 -0.18
CA ASP A 142 1.34 -1.26 0.88
C ASP A 142 2.72 -0.65 1.19
N HIS A 143 3.04 0.50 0.59
CA HIS A 143 4.30 1.19 0.79
C HIS A 143 4.12 2.62 1.29
N ARG A 144 4.98 3.04 2.22
CA ARG A 144 5.09 4.44 2.67
C ARG A 144 6.54 4.89 2.66
N PHE A 145 6.72 6.21 2.62
CA PHE A 145 8.04 6.81 2.78
C PHE A 145 8.22 7.35 4.19
N ALA A 146 9.37 7.08 4.79
CA ALA A 146 9.89 7.89 5.89
C ALA A 146 11.04 8.74 5.36
N ASN A 147 11.05 10.02 5.71
CA ASN A 147 12.13 10.93 5.38
C ASN A 147 12.72 11.48 6.68
N LEU A 148 13.98 11.16 6.94
CA LEU A 148 14.76 11.72 8.03
C LEU A 148 15.75 12.73 7.45
N GLY A 149 15.52 14.02 7.71
CA GLY A 149 16.44 15.10 7.39
C GLY A 149 17.20 15.56 8.63
N ALA A 150 18.53 15.61 8.54
CA ALA A 150 19.42 16.16 9.54
C ALA A 150 20.18 17.36 8.95
N THR A 151 19.87 18.56 9.43
CA THR A 151 20.45 19.81 8.94
C THR A 151 21.32 20.47 10.01
N VAL A 152 22.61 20.60 9.74
CA VAL A 152 23.53 21.40 10.55
C VAL A 152 23.50 22.82 10.02
N VAL A 153 23.20 23.79 10.89
CA VAL A 153 23.26 25.21 10.58
C VAL A 153 24.31 25.86 11.47
N LYS A 154 25.29 26.51 10.86
CA LYS A 154 26.31 27.32 11.50
C LYS A 154 26.12 28.79 11.13
N VAL A 155 26.22 29.67 12.10
CA VAL A 155 26.20 31.12 11.94
C VAL A 155 27.51 31.67 12.48
N SER A 156 28.20 32.48 11.69
CA SER A 156 29.44 33.17 12.06
C SER A 156 29.29 34.66 11.78
N LYS A 157 29.69 35.51 12.72
CA LYS A 157 29.64 36.96 12.56
C LYS A 157 30.92 37.46 11.88
N VAL A 158 30.80 38.13 10.74
CA VAL A 158 31.94 38.59 9.94
C VAL A 158 31.66 40.02 9.49
N ASP A 159 32.57 40.96 9.79
CA ASP A 159 32.57 42.35 9.30
C ASP A 159 31.22 43.09 9.38
N GLY A 160 30.54 42.97 10.53
CA GLY A 160 29.26 43.63 10.77
C GLY A 160 28.04 42.91 10.19
N GLY A 161 28.24 41.79 9.48
CA GLY A 161 27.18 40.89 9.01
C GLY A 161 27.29 39.46 9.56
N PHE A 162 26.56 38.55 8.93
CA PHE A 162 26.45 37.15 9.30
C PHE A 162 26.67 36.24 8.07
N SER A 163 27.57 35.26 8.26
CA SER A 163 27.78 34.13 7.38
C SER A 163 27.00 32.94 7.92
N VAL A 164 26.01 32.45 7.15
CA VAL A 164 25.20 31.29 7.51
C VAL A 164 25.55 30.14 6.57
N ILE A 165 26.04 29.04 7.14
CA ILE A 165 26.38 27.81 6.42
C ILE A 165 25.41 26.73 6.86
N ALA A 166 24.66 26.17 5.93
CA ALA A 166 23.75 25.06 6.23
C ALA A 166 24.04 23.86 5.35
N ARG A 167 24.08 22.69 5.98
CA ARG A 167 24.35 21.41 5.35
C ARG A 167 23.31 20.42 5.82
N GLN A 168 22.58 19.83 4.89
CA GLN A 168 21.58 18.81 5.16
C GLN A 168 21.98 17.50 4.51
N ILE A 169 21.83 16.43 5.27
CA ILE A 169 21.74 15.08 4.75
C ILE A 169 20.36 14.54 5.10
N ALA A 170 19.70 13.92 4.13
CA ALA A 170 18.41 13.29 4.31
C ALA A 170 18.41 11.86 3.79
N ALA A 171 17.87 10.94 4.59
CA ALA A 171 17.59 9.57 4.19
C ALA A 171 16.08 9.40 4.00
N ARG A 172 15.71 8.97 2.80
CA ARG A 172 14.37 8.55 2.45
C ARG A 172 14.31 7.02 2.42
N ALA A 173 13.62 6.44 3.39
CA ALA A 173 13.35 5.02 3.46
C ALA A 173 11.99 4.68 2.84
N THR A 174 11.95 3.63 2.03
CA THR A 174 10.70 3.01 1.57
C THR A 174 10.36 1.87 2.52
N ILE A 175 9.22 1.98 3.20
CA ILE A 175 8.77 1.03 4.21
C ILE A 175 7.64 0.20 3.62
N GLU A 176 7.71 -1.11 3.80
CA GLU A 176 6.63 -2.06 3.54
C GLU A 176 6.11 -2.59 4.88
N ALA A 177 4.82 -2.40 5.16
CA ALA A 177 4.16 -2.91 6.35
C ALA A 177 2.71 -3.27 6.02
N LYS A 178 2.45 -4.58 5.88
CA LYS A 178 1.16 -5.07 5.39
C LYS A 178 0.46 -6.03 6.35
N VAL A 179 -0.87 -5.95 6.32
CA VAL A 179 -1.77 -7.02 6.76
C VAL A 179 -2.12 -7.83 5.53
N ILE A 180 -1.95 -9.15 5.61
CA ILE A 180 -2.36 -10.08 4.56
C ILE A 180 -3.62 -10.78 5.02
N THR A 181 -4.63 -10.73 4.16
CA THR A 181 -5.87 -11.50 4.28
C THR A 181 -5.88 -12.54 3.18
N LYS A 182 -6.03 -13.81 3.56
CA LYS A 182 -6.25 -14.93 2.65
C LYS A 182 -7.64 -15.48 2.88
N THR A 183 -8.47 -15.41 1.86
CA THR A 183 -9.83 -15.95 1.86
C THR A 183 -9.87 -17.17 0.96
N SER A 184 -10.18 -18.33 1.54
CA SER A 184 -10.40 -19.57 0.79
C SER A 184 -11.90 -19.87 0.75
N SER A 185 -12.41 -20.10 -0.44
CA SER A 185 -13.79 -20.53 -0.66
C SER A 185 -13.79 -21.86 -1.40
N HIS A 186 -14.51 -22.85 -0.86
CA HIS A 186 -14.70 -24.14 -1.51
C HIS A 186 -16.14 -24.23 -2.03
N HIS A 187 -16.28 -24.24 -3.36
CA HIS A 187 -17.51 -24.69 -4.00
C HIS A 187 -17.37 -26.17 -4.37
N PHE A 188 -18.53 -26.82 -4.54
CA PHE A 188 -18.72 -28.28 -4.66
C PHE A 188 -17.79 -28.99 -5.68
N PHE A 189 -17.19 -28.24 -6.63
CA PHE A 189 -16.21 -28.74 -7.60
C PHE A 189 -15.02 -27.79 -7.89
N SER A 190 -14.89 -26.67 -7.18
CA SER A 190 -13.82 -25.68 -7.42
C SER A 190 -13.48 -24.89 -6.17
N GLY A 191 -12.21 -24.89 -5.77
CA GLY A 191 -11.70 -24.01 -4.72
C GLY A 191 -11.12 -22.73 -5.31
N HIS A 192 -11.46 -21.58 -4.74
CA HIS A 192 -10.81 -20.31 -5.06
C HIS A 192 -10.15 -19.75 -3.82
N THR A 193 -8.87 -19.39 -3.96
CA THR A 193 -8.11 -18.68 -2.93
C THR A 193 -7.85 -17.27 -3.43
N ARG A 194 -8.22 -16.27 -2.62
CA ARG A 194 -7.89 -14.87 -2.87
C ARG A 194 -6.98 -14.38 -1.75
N THR A 195 -5.84 -13.82 -2.13
CA THR A 195 -4.93 -13.14 -1.21
C THR A 195 -4.98 -11.64 -1.48
N SER A 196 -5.10 -10.83 -0.43
CA SER A 196 -5.02 -9.38 -0.52
C SER A 196 -4.11 -8.82 0.56
N ALA A 197 -3.35 -7.80 0.22
CA ALA A 197 -2.53 -7.04 1.15
C ALA A 197 -3.04 -5.60 1.29
N SER A 198 -2.87 -5.02 2.46
CA SER A 198 -3.13 -3.60 2.72
C SER A 198 -2.15 -3.06 3.74
N TRP A 199 -1.76 -1.79 3.61
CA TRP A 199 -0.95 -1.09 4.60
C TRP A 199 -1.55 -1.20 6.01
N ARG A 200 -0.69 -1.41 7.00
CA ARG A 200 -1.06 -1.34 8.42
C ARG A 200 -0.33 -0.22 9.16
N PRO A 201 -0.92 0.35 10.22
CA PRO A 201 -0.20 1.24 11.12
C PRO A 201 1.08 0.57 11.65
N LEU A 202 2.12 1.38 11.82
CA LEU A 202 3.38 0.98 12.43
C LEU A 202 3.26 1.06 13.95
N ASP A 203 3.86 0.10 14.63
CA ASP A 203 3.96 0.13 16.09
C ASP A 203 5.12 1.04 16.54
N GLY A 204 5.09 1.48 17.80
CA GLY A 204 6.11 2.42 18.31
C GLY A 204 7.55 1.91 18.20
N ASN A 205 7.75 0.59 18.39
CA ASN A 205 9.06 -0.03 18.23
C ASN A 205 9.51 0.00 16.77
N GLU A 206 8.63 -0.29 15.83
CA GLU A 206 8.94 -0.25 14.39
C GLU A 206 9.30 1.15 13.91
N LEU A 207 8.61 2.18 14.42
CA LEU A 207 8.97 3.58 14.15
C LEU A 207 10.37 3.91 14.67
N THR A 208 10.71 3.41 15.85
CA THR A 208 12.04 3.59 16.47
C THR A 208 13.12 2.88 15.65
N ASP A 209 12.86 1.65 15.23
CA ASP A 209 13.77 0.87 14.40
C ASP A 209 14.01 1.54 13.05
N ILE A 210 12.95 2.05 12.41
CA ILE A 210 13.08 2.79 11.14
C ILE A 210 13.88 4.07 11.34
N TYR A 211 13.63 4.82 12.42
CA TYR A 211 14.39 6.03 12.73
C TYR A 211 15.88 5.70 12.93
N ASN A 212 16.18 4.67 13.71
CA ASN A 212 17.55 4.25 13.99
C ASN A 212 18.27 3.83 12.71
N GLU A 213 17.61 3.06 11.86
CA GLU A 213 18.18 2.62 10.59
C GLU A 213 18.46 3.81 9.66
N CYS A 214 17.49 4.74 9.51
CA CYS A 214 17.71 5.98 8.76
C CYS A 214 18.87 6.81 9.32
N ASN A 215 18.96 6.93 10.65
CA ASN A 215 20.02 7.67 11.32
C ASN A 215 21.39 7.01 11.12
N ASN A 216 21.46 5.69 11.14
CA ASN A 216 22.68 4.94 10.87
C ASN A 216 23.19 5.21 9.46
N GLN A 217 22.31 5.20 8.45
CA GLN A 217 22.65 5.47 7.05
C GLN A 217 23.28 6.86 6.85
N ILE A 218 22.80 7.89 7.58
CA ILE A 218 23.29 9.27 7.42
C ILE A 218 24.44 9.63 8.37
N SER A 219 24.70 8.82 9.40
CA SER A 219 25.60 9.16 10.52
C SER A 219 27.02 9.54 10.09
N GLY A 220 27.59 8.84 9.11
CA GLY A 220 28.95 9.08 8.62
C GLY A 220 29.11 10.47 8.02
N GLN A 221 28.27 10.82 7.04
CA GLN A 221 28.28 12.15 6.40
C GLN A 221 27.81 13.25 7.36
N LEU A 222 26.83 12.97 8.22
CA LEU A 222 26.38 13.92 9.25
C LEU A 222 27.53 14.33 10.19
N ASN A 223 28.42 13.39 10.54
CA ASN A 223 29.59 13.71 11.36
C ASN A 223 30.57 14.63 10.66
N GLN A 224 30.70 14.56 9.33
CA GLN A 224 31.46 15.53 8.54
C GLN A 224 30.80 16.91 8.55
N TYR A 225 29.47 16.99 8.44
CA TYR A 225 28.77 18.27 8.53
C TYR A 225 28.81 18.89 9.93
N LYS A 226 28.95 18.08 10.99
CA LYS A 226 29.11 18.61 12.34
C LYS A 226 30.44 19.35 12.55
N THR A 227 31.47 19.11 11.74
CA THR A 227 32.78 19.75 11.91
C THR A 227 32.92 21.11 11.22
N ILE A 228 31.98 21.49 10.34
CA ILE A 228 31.96 22.80 9.65
C ILE A 228 31.99 23.98 10.60
#